data_AF-A0A7S2BMG0-F1
#
_entry.id   AF-A0A7S2BMG0-F1
#
_cell.length_a   1.000
_cell.length_b   1.000
_cell.length_c   1.000
_cell.angle_alpha   90.00
_cell.angle_beta   90.00
_cell.angle_gamma   90.00
#
_symmetry.space_group_name_H-M   'P 1'
#
loop_
_entity.id
_entity.type
_entity.pdbx_description
1 polymer ?
#
loop_
_entity_poly.entity_id
_entity_poly.type
_entity_poly.pdbx_seq_one_letter_code
_entity_poly.pdbx_strand_id
1 'polypeptide(L)'
;KKKAKKPAAKVVSGYEEQIARIRAATQEREKKKAEAERTDGGYDDETYKKSRQLAAAGQKPFNLASQRREEERQSRVPALFLDINMGKRKGRLGITKGDSPRELAEQFAKVYSLDEVAVAKLVNLIIATAQAHQIPLSR
;
A
#
# COMPACT_ATOMS: atom_id res chain seq x y z
N LYS A 1 46.82 15.35 -64.34
CA LYS A 1 45.58 15.54 -63.54
C LYS A 1 45.97 15.78 -62.07
N LYS A 2 46.06 17.03 -61.60
CA LYS A 2 46.43 17.38 -60.21
C LYS A 2 45.15 17.55 -59.37
N LYS A 3 45.02 16.83 -58.25
CA LYS A 3 43.89 16.92 -57.32
C LYS A 3 44.00 18.21 -56.49
N ALA A 4 42.93 19.00 -56.44
CA ALA A 4 42.85 20.20 -55.60
C ALA A 4 42.65 19.82 -54.12
N LYS A 5 43.50 20.36 -53.23
CA LYS A 5 43.36 20.29 -51.77
C LYS A 5 42.15 21.14 -51.34
N LYS A 6 41.23 20.56 -50.56
CA LYS A 6 40.14 21.31 -49.91
C LYS A 6 40.73 22.30 -48.89
N PRO A 7 40.20 23.54 -48.79
CA PRO A 7 40.69 24.50 -47.80
C PRO A 7 40.30 24.07 -46.37
N ALA A 8 41.24 24.20 -45.45
CA ALA A 8 41.00 23.98 -44.02
C ALA A 8 40.01 25.04 -43.50
N ALA A 9 38.92 24.60 -42.87
CA ALA A 9 37.95 25.49 -42.26
C ALA A 9 38.61 26.31 -41.15
N LYS A 10 38.45 27.64 -41.19
CA LYS A 10 38.93 28.55 -40.15
C LYS A 10 38.19 28.24 -38.86
N VAL A 11 38.89 27.71 -37.86
CA VAL A 11 38.36 27.50 -36.51
C VAL A 11 38.05 28.89 -35.94
N VAL A 12 36.78 29.14 -35.63
CA VAL A 12 36.32 30.40 -35.05
C VAL A 12 36.93 30.53 -33.65
N SER A 13 37.53 31.69 -33.37
CA SER A 13 38.09 32.01 -32.05
C SER A 13 37.05 31.75 -30.95
N GLY A 14 37.40 30.97 -29.93
CA GLY A 14 36.50 30.59 -28.83
C GLY A 14 35.81 29.22 -28.96
N TYR A 15 35.94 28.54 -30.10
CA TYR A 15 35.39 27.19 -30.32
C TYR A 15 35.93 26.16 -29.30
N GLU A 16 37.23 26.24 -28.99
CA GLU A 16 37.88 25.33 -28.04
C GLU A 16 37.38 25.55 -26.60
N GLU A 17 37.18 26.80 -26.19
CA GLU A 17 36.62 27.13 -24.88
C GLU A 17 35.18 26.63 -24.73
N GLN A 18 34.38 26.77 -25.79
CA GLN A 18 33.00 26.28 -25.80
C GLN A 18 32.95 24.76 -25.73
N ILE A 19 33.82 24.06 -26.46
CA ILE A 19 33.95 22.59 -26.34
C ILE A 19 34.40 22.19 -24.93
N ALA A 20 35.34 22.92 -24.33
CA ALA A 20 35.81 22.64 -22.96
C ALA A 20 34.67 22.76 -21.94
N ARG A 21 33.83 23.80 -22.05
CA ARG A 21 32.64 23.97 -21.21
C ARG A 21 31.63 22.84 -21.40
N ILE A 22 31.35 22.46 -22.65
CA ILE A 22 30.42 21.36 -22.96
C ILE A 22 30.95 20.05 -22.34
N ARG A 23 32.24 19.75 -22.53
CA ARG A 23 32.88 18.54 -22.00
C ARG A 23 32.84 18.49 -20.47
N ALA A 24 33.16 19.59 -19.80
CA ALA A 24 33.10 19.69 -18.34
C ALA A 24 31.67 19.47 -17.82
N ALA A 25 30.67 20.10 -18.45
CA ALA A 25 29.26 19.92 -18.06
C ALA A 25 28.77 18.48 -18.26
N THR A 26 29.19 17.79 -19.33
CA THR A 26 28.89 16.36 -19.50
C THR A 26 29.56 15.49 -18.45
N GLN A 27 30.83 15.73 -18.13
CA GLN A 27 31.55 14.96 -17.11
C GLN A 27 30.93 15.12 -15.72
N GLU A 28 30.49 16.33 -15.35
CA GLU A 28 29.79 16.54 -14.09
C GLU A 28 28.43 15.84 -14.03
N ARG A 29 27.67 15.85 -15.13
CA ARG A 29 26.39 15.14 -15.22
C ARG A 29 26.58 13.63 -15.11
N GLU A 30 27.62 13.09 -15.76
CA GLU A 30 27.96 11.66 -15.67
C GLU A 30 28.40 11.27 -14.27
N LYS A 31 29.22 12.09 -13.59
CA LYS A 31 29.61 11.85 -12.19
C LYS A 31 28.41 11.86 -11.26
N LYS A 32 27.55 12.88 -11.36
CA LYS A 32 26.32 12.96 -10.54
C LYS A 32 25.37 11.81 -10.81
N LYS A 33 25.25 11.38 -12.07
CA LYS A 33 24.44 10.22 -12.43
C LYS A 33 25.02 8.92 -11.86
N ALA A 34 26.33 8.73 -11.91
CA ALA A 34 27.01 7.58 -11.34
C ALA A 34 26.93 7.54 -9.79
N GLU A 35 26.97 8.70 -9.13
CA GLU A 35 26.74 8.82 -7.69
C GLU A 35 25.29 8.50 -7.32
N ALA A 36 24.32 9.00 -8.09
CA ALA A 36 22.90 8.67 -7.91
C ALA A 36 22.61 7.18 -8.16
N GLU A 37 23.18 6.58 -9.21
CA GLU A 37 23.05 5.14 -9.52
C GLU A 37 23.73 4.26 -8.45
N ARG A 38 24.83 4.72 -7.83
CA ARG A 38 25.44 4.04 -6.67
C ARG A 38 24.56 4.08 -5.42
N THR A 39 23.71 5.09 -5.30
CA THR A 39 22.90 5.36 -4.10
C THR A 39 21.42 4.99 -4.30
N ASP A 40 21.10 4.18 -5.32
CA ASP A 40 19.74 3.76 -5.68
C ASP A 40 19.08 2.77 -4.67
N GLY A 41 19.40 2.96 -3.39
CA GLY A 41 18.78 2.37 -2.21
C GLY A 41 18.93 3.20 -0.92
N GLY A 42 19.48 4.42 -0.99
CA GLY A 42 19.61 5.34 0.15
C GLY A 42 20.40 4.81 1.36
N TYR A 43 21.18 3.74 1.17
CA TYR A 43 21.83 3.01 2.24
C TYR A 43 23.31 3.39 2.34
N ASP A 44 23.57 4.49 3.03
CA ASP A 44 24.92 4.91 3.42
C ASP A 44 25.33 4.28 4.76
N ASP A 45 26.64 4.10 4.99
CA ASP A 45 27.19 3.58 6.25
C ASP A 45 26.78 4.43 7.48
N GLU A 46 26.54 5.73 7.27
CA GLU A 46 25.97 6.60 8.30
C GLU A 46 24.53 6.26 8.65
N THR A 47 23.70 5.94 7.66
CA THR A 47 22.30 5.55 7.84
C THR A 47 22.22 4.24 8.62
N TYR A 48 23.10 3.28 8.31
CA TYR A 48 23.22 2.03 9.06
C TYR A 48 23.63 2.26 10.53
N LYS A 49 24.66 3.08 10.78
CA LYS A 49 25.12 3.40 12.14
C LYS A 49 24.04 4.08 12.96
N LYS A 50 23.32 5.04 12.38
CA LYS A 50 22.18 5.73 13.04
C LYS A 50 21.07 4.75 13.39
N SER A 51 20.67 3.88 12.45
CA SER A 51 19.66 2.85 12.72
C SER A 51 20.05 1.93 13.88
N ARG A 52 21.32 1.49 13.91
CA ARG A 52 21.83 0.61 14.98
C ARG A 52 21.90 1.29 16.34
N GLN A 53 22.25 2.57 16.38
CA GLN A 53 22.25 3.37 17.61
C GLN A 53 20.82 3.55 18.17
N LEU A 54 19.84 3.82 17.30
CA LEU A 54 18.44 3.94 17.71
C LEU A 54 17.90 2.60 18.25
N ALA A 55 18.24 1.49 17.60
CA ALA A 55 17.90 0.15 18.09
C ALA A 55 18.57 -0.17 19.44
N ALA A 56 19.85 0.20 19.62
CA ALA A 56 20.57 0.02 20.88
C ALA A 56 20.01 0.91 22.02
N ALA A 57 19.47 2.09 21.69
CA ALA A 57 18.74 2.96 22.60
C ALA A 57 17.30 2.46 22.89
N GLY A 58 16.92 1.28 22.38
CA GLY A 58 15.62 0.66 22.62
C GLY A 58 14.47 1.23 21.79
N GLN A 59 14.75 2.08 20.80
CA GLN A 59 13.71 2.52 19.86
C GLN A 59 13.31 1.35 18.96
N LYS A 60 12.04 0.97 19.04
CA LYS A 60 11.46 -0.05 18.17
C LYS A 60 11.14 0.56 16.80
N PRO A 61 11.35 -0.17 15.70
CA PRO A 61 10.91 0.28 14.39
C PRO A 61 9.40 0.51 14.39
N PHE A 62 8.93 1.35 13.48
CA PHE A 62 7.50 1.56 13.32
C PHE A 62 6.83 0.23 12.96
N ASN A 63 5.77 -0.10 13.68
CA ASN A 63 5.03 -1.32 13.41
C ASN A 63 4.21 -1.09 12.13
N LEU A 64 4.52 -1.83 11.06
CA LEU A 64 3.78 -1.71 9.81
C LEU A 64 2.34 -2.14 10.08
N ALA A 65 1.37 -1.27 9.79
CA ALA A 65 -0.05 -1.54 10.06
C ALA A 65 -0.59 -2.80 9.36
N SER A 66 0.17 -3.40 8.43
CA SER A 66 -0.13 -4.70 7.84
C SER A 66 -0.11 -5.84 8.86
N GLN A 67 0.85 -5.89 9.79
CA GLN A 67 0.96 -6.96 10.78
C GLN A 67 -0.25 -6.94 11.74
N ARG A 68 -0.61 -5.75 12.22
CA ARG A 68 -1.81 -5.57 13.06
C ARG A 68 -3.10 -5.98 12.34
N ARG A 69 -3.22 -5.65 11.04
CA ARG A 69 -4.39 -6.05 10.23
C ARG A 69 -4.45 -7.56 9.98
N GLU A 70 -3.33 -8.25 9.91
CA GLU A 70 -3.31 -9.71 9.75
C GLU A 70 -3.79 -10.41 11.02
N GLU A 71 -3.33 -9.97 12.20
CA GLU A 71 -3.81 -10.48 13.49
C GLU A 71 -5.32 -10.22 13.69
N GLU A 72 -5.79 -9.03 13.33
CA GLU A 72 -7.23 -8.68 13.35
C GLU A 72 -8.05 -9.52 12.35
N ARG A 73 -7.49 -9.90 11.21
CA ARG A 73 -8.16 -10.78 10.23
C ARG A 73 -8.24 -12.23 10.72
N GLN A 74 -7.19 -12.74 11.34
CA GLN A 74 -7.15 -14.11 11.86
C GLN A 74 -8.09 -14.29 13.05
N SER A 75 -8.23 -13.27 13.91
CA SER A 75 -9.16 -13.31 15.03
C SER A 75 -10.64 -13.20 14.61
N ARG A 76 -10.92 -12.66 13.42
CA ARG A 76 -12.27 -12.44 12.88
C ARG A 76 -12.66 -13.40 11.75
N VAL A 77 -12.20 -14.64 11.81
CA VAL A 77 -12.69 -15.68 10.88
C VAL A 77 -14.16 -15.96 11.21
N PRO A 78 -15.11 -15.74 10.27
CA PRO A 78 -16.52 -15.99 10.53
C PRO A 78 -16.77 -17.47 10.82
N ALA A 79 -17.53 -17.75 11.88
CA ALA A 79 -17.94 -19.11 12.23
C ALA A 79 -19.04 -19.63 11.29
N LEU A 80 -19.86 -18.73 10.75
CA LEU A 80 -20.95 -19.04 9.84
C LEU A 80 -21.08 -17.96 8.79
N PHE A 81 -21.48 -18.36 7.58
CA PHE A 81 -21.92 -17.44 6.55
C PHE A 81 -23.41 -17.62 6.30
N LEU A 82 -24.13 -16.51 6.27
CA LEU A 82 -25.53 -16.44 5.99
C LEU A 82 -25.73 -15.75 4.64
N ASP A 83 -26.33 -16.48 3.69
CA ASP A 83 -26.65 -15.94 2.37
C ASP A 83 -28.08 -15.37 2.38
N ILE A 84 -28.19 -14.05 2.27
CA ILE A 84 -29.45 -13.30 2.36
C ILE A 84 -29.88 -12.89 0.96
N ASN A 85 -31.09 -13.31 0.57
CA ASN A 85 -31.70 -12.91 -0.69
C ASN A 85 -32.68 -11.75 -0.48
N MET A 86 -32.46 -10.64 -1.18
CA MET A 86 -33.27 -9.41 -1.15
C MET A 86 -33.97 -9.19 -2.50
N GLY A 87 -34.35 -10.28 -3.17
CA GLY A 87 -34.97 -10.27 -4.50
C GLY A 87 -33.94 -10.11 -5.61
N LYS A 88 -33.69 -8.87 -6.05
CA LYS A 88 -32.73 -8.58 -7.13
C LYS A 88 -31.26 -8.59 -6.67
N ARG A 89 -31.03 -8.49 -5.36
CA ARG A 89 -29.70 -8.45 -4.75
C ARG A 89 -29.52 -9.64 -3.81
N LYS A 90 -28.30 -10.15 -3.73
CA LYS A 90 -27.89 -11.16 -2.73
C LYS A 90 -26.74 -10.57 -1.94
N GLY A 91 -26.73 -10.83 -0.64
CA GLY A 91 -25.64 -10.43 0.25
C GLY A 91 -25.25 -11.60 1.14
N ARG A 92 -23.96 -11.72 1.42
CA ARG A 92 -23.42 -12.70 2.36
C ARG A 92 -23.03 -11.97 3.64
N LEU A 93 -23.47 -12.49 4.77
CA LEU A 93 -23.14 -11.97 6.10
C LEU A 93 -22.33 -13.03 6.84
N GLY A 94 -21.14 -12.67 7.33
CA GLY A 94 -20.35 -13.51 8.22
C GLY A 94 -20.76 -13.26 9.67
N ILE A 95 -20.98 -14.33 10.43
CA ILE A 95 -21.29 -14.28 11.87
C ILE A 95 -20.09 -14.88 12.61
N THR A 96 -19.56 -14.13 13.57
CA THR A 96 -18.44 -14.52 14.43
C THR A 96 -18.92 -14.72 15.87
N LYS A 97 -18.13 -15.40 16.69
CA LYS A 97 -18.41 -15.57 18.12
C LYS A 97 -18.34 -14.22 18.83
N GLY A 98 -19.36 -13.91 19.63
CA GLY A 98 -19.44 -12.65 20.39
C GLY A 98 -19.92 -11.45 19.57
N ASP A 99 -20.38 -11.64 18.33
CA ASP A 99 -21.01 -10.55 17.58
C ASP A 99 -22.40 -10.23 18.16
N SER A 100 -22.77 -8.95 18.09
CA SER A 100 -24.12 -8.49 18.39
C SER A 100 -25.02 -8.64 17.16
N PRO A 101 -26.13 -9.40 17.25
CA PRO A 101 -27.03 -9.57 16.11
C PRO A 101 -27.65 -8.25 15.64
N ARG A 102 -27.87 -7.30 16.55
CA ARG A 102 -28.39 -5.96 16.22
C ARG A 102 -27.39 -5.15 15.42
N GLU A 103 -26.14 -5.10 15.87
CA GLU A 103 -25.09 -4.35 15.18
C GLU A 103 -24.80 -4.93 13.79
N LEU A 104 -24.75 -6.27 13.67
CA LEU A 104 -24.58 -6.93 12.38
C LEU A 104 -25.71 -6.59 11.40
N ALA A 105 -26.96 -6.63 11.87
CA ALA A 105 -28.11 -6.30 11.03
C ALA A 105 -28.11 -4.83 10.61
N GLU A 106 -27.77 -3.91 11.52
CA GLU A 106 -27.67 -2.48 11.22
C GLU A 106 -26.54 -2.17 10.23
N GLN A 107 -25.37 -2.81 10.39
CA GLN A 107 -24.26 -2.67 9.44
C GLN A 107 -24.63 -3.21 8.05
N PHE A 108 -25.26 -4.38 8.00
CA PHE A 108 -25.74 -4.96 6.74
C PHE A 108 -26.78 -4.05 6.08
N ALA A 109 -27.73 -3.50 6.85
CA ALA A 109 -28.71 -2.56 6.34
C ALA A 109 -28.11 -1.26 5.83
N LYS A 110 -27.04 -0.74 6.46
CA LYS A 110 -26.30 0.42 5.94
C LYS A 110 -25.68 0.16 4.58
N VAL A 111 -25.08 -1.02 4.39
CA VAL A 111 -24.44 -1.41 3.12
C VAL A 111 -25.46 -1.62 1.99
N TYR A 112 -26.60 -2.23 2.30
CA TYR A 112 -27.62 -2.58 1.30
C TYR A 112 -28.82 -1.62 1.24
N SER A 113 -28.81 -0.57 2.07
CA SER A 113 -29.87 0.44 2.22
C SER A 113 -31.23 -0.20 2.54
N LEU A 114 -31.28 -1.04 3.57
CA LEU A 114 -32.50 -1.70 4.03
C LEU A 114 -33.29 -0.83 5.02
N ASP A 115 -34.60 -1.07 5.12
CA ASP A 115 -35.50 -0.41 6.05
C ASP A 115 -35.43 -1.03 7.47
N GLU A 116 -35.94 -0.29 8.47
CA GLU A 116 -35.94 -0.74 9.87
C GLU A 116 -36.73 -2.05 10.07
N VAL A 117 -37.76 -2.28 9.26
CA VAL A 117 -38.55 -3.52 9.29
C VAL A 117 -37.72 -4.71 8.83
N ALA A 118 -36.93 -4.56 7.76
CA ALA A 118 -36.00 -5.61 7.35
C ALA A 118 -34.91 -5.83 8.39
N VAL A 119 -34.39 -4.77 9.04
CA VAL A 119 -33.40 -4.89 10.13
C VAL A 119 -33.95 -5.78 11.24
N ALA A 120 -35.16 -5.53 11.74
CA ALA A 120 -35.77 -6.33 12.80
C ALA A 120 -35.93 -7.81 12.41
N LYS A 121 -36.34 -8.09 11.17
CA LYS A 121 -36.43 -9.46 10.64
C LYS A 121 -35.06 -10.12 10.57
N LEU A 122 -34.04 -9.37 10.15
CA LEU A 122 -32.68 -9.86 9.96
C LEU A 122 -32.03 -10.17 11.32
N VAL A 123 -32.29 -9.37 12.35
CA VAL A 123 -31.90 -9.68 13.75
C VAL A 123 -32.47 -11.02 14.20
N ASN A 124 -33.77 -11.24 14.03
CA ASN A 124 -34.41 -12.50 14.42
C ASN A 124 -33.83 -13.70 13.66
N LEU A 125 -33.53 -13.52 12.38
CA LEU A 125 -32.94 -14.55 11.53
C LEU A 125 -31.49 -14.86 11.94
N ILE A 126 -30.68 -13.86 12.27
CA ILE A 126 -29.32 -14.07 12.82
C ILE A 126 -29.39 -14.84 14.14
N ILE A 127 -30.31 -14.45 15.05
CA ILE A 127 -30.46 -15.14 16.34
C ILE A 127 -30.85 -16.60 16.14
N ALA A 128 -31.87 -16.87 15.31
CA ALA A 128 -32.34 -18.23 15.05
C ALA A 128 -31.25 -19.11 14.42
N THR A 129 -30.50 -18.57 13.46
CA THR A 129 -29.42 -19.31 12.79
C THR A 129 -28.21 -19.53 13.70
N ALA A 130 -27.80 -18.53 14.48
CA ALA A 130 -26.74 -18.69 15.47
C ALA A 130 -27.10 -19.72 16.56
N GLN A 131 -28.35 -19.72 17.03
CA GLN A 131 -28.84 -20.72 17.98
C GLN A 131 -28.82 -22.13 17.39
N ALA A 132 -29.28 -22.31 16.15
CA ALA A 132 -29.28 -23.60 15.46
C ALA A 132 -27.86 -24.19 15.30
N HIS A 133 -26.86 -23.32 15.10
CA HIS A 133 -25.46 -23.71 14.95
C HIS A 133 -24.63 -23.58 16.24
N GLN A 134 -25.28 -23.33 17.39
CA GLN A 134 -24.64 -23.21 18.71
C GLN A 134 -23.51 -22.16 18.77
N ILE A 135 -23.66 -21.05 18.03
CA ILE A 135 -22.71 -19.95 18.02
C ILE A 135 -23.04 -18.99 19.16
N PRO A 136 -22.13 -18.77 20.12
CA PRO A 136 -22.36 -17.81 21.19
C PRO A 136 -22.35 -16.39 20.63
N LEU A 137 -23.48 -15.70 20.73
CA LEU A 137 -23.62 -14.27 20.39
C LEU A 137 -23.47 -13.41 21.64
N SER A 138 -23.10 -12.14 21.45
CA SER A 138 -23.23 -11.17 22.54
C SER A 138 -24.71 -10.86 22.77
N ARG A 139 -25.04 -10.50 24.01
CA ARG A 139 -26.37 -9.98 24.35
C ARG A 139 -26.56 -8.55 23.85
#